data_AF-A0A418KIY3-F1
#
_entry.id   AF-A0A418KIY3-F1
#
_cell.length_a   1.000
_cell.length_b   1.000
_cell.length_c   1.000
_cell.angle_alpha   90.00
_cell.angle_beta   90.00
_cell.angle_gamma   90.00
#
_symmetry.space_group_name_H-M   'P 1'
#
loop_
_entity.id
_entity.type
_entity.pdbx_description
1 polymer ?
#
loop_
_entity_poly.entity_id
_entity_poly.type
_entity_poly.pdbx_seq_one_letter_code
_entity_poly.pdbx_strand_id
1 'polypeptide(L)' 'MRIVTEHDAVDRAPHRLAGVPLTKDFLLGLRGVGWGADLGELRPAAVVSARP' A
#
# COMPACT_ATOMS: atom_id res chain seq x y z
N MET A 1 -18.62 -22.84 1.03
CA MET A 1 -17.84 -23.09 2.26
C MET A 1 -16.38 -22.84 1.92
N ARG A 2 -15.73 -21.79 2.47
CA ARG A 2 -14.33 -21.47 2.15
C ARG A 2 -13.43 -22.13 3.19
N ILE A 3 -12.58 -23.05 2.75
CA ILE A 3 -11.57 -23.69 3.61
C ILE A 3 -10.43 -22.69 3.76
N VAL A 4 -10.19 -22.22 4.98
CA VAL A 4 -9.08 -21.33 5.31
C VAL A 4 -7.95 -22.24 5.78
N THR A 5 -6.81 -22.20 5.09
CA THR A 5 -5.62 -22.97 5.50
C THR A 5 -4.84 -22.19 6.55
N GLU A 6 -4.01 -22.87 7.35
CA GLU A 6 -3.13 -22.21 8.31
C GLU A 6 -2.23 -21.17 7.63
N HIS A 7 -1.78 -21.47 6.41
CA HIS A 7 -1.02 -20.55 5.56
C HIS A 7 -1.78 -19.26 5.23
N ASP A 8 -3.09 -19.36 4.91
CA ASP A 8 -3.95 -18.19 4.67
C ASP A 8 -4.14 -17.32 5.93
N ALA A 9 -4.00 -17.91 7.12
CA ALA A 9 -4.04 -17.18 8.39
C ALA A 9 -2.67 -16.53 8.72
N VAL A 10 -1.58 -17.23 8.41
CA VAL A 10 -0.21 -16.76 8.57
C VAL A 10 0.08 -15.61 7.61
N ASP A 11 -0.33 -15.64 6.34
CA ASP A 11 -0.10 -14.51 5.42
C ASP A 11 -0.87 -13.23 5.82
N ARG A 12 -1.96 -13.38 6.58
CA ARG A 12 -2.74 -12.24 7.12
C ARG A 12 -2.17 -11.66 8.41
N ALA A 13 -1.39 -12.43 9.16
CA ALA A 13 -0.82 -12.00 10.44
C ALA A 13 0.28 -10.92 10.31
N PRO A 14 1.21 -10.94 9.32
CA PRO A 14 2.24 -9.93 9.14
C PRO A 14 1.67 -8.54 8.90
N HIS A 15 0.57 -8.43 8.16
CA HIS A 15 -0.11 -7.16 7.92
C HIS A 15 -0.71 -6.53 9.20
N ARG A 16 -1.00 -7.33 10.23
CA ARG A 16 -1.38 -6.83 11.57
C ARG A 16 -0.17 -6.60 12.47
N LEU A 17 0.94 -7.31 12.26
CA LEU A 17 2.17 -7.14 13.03
C LEU A 17 2.92 -5.85 12.65
N ALA A 18 2.76 -5.38 11.42
CA ALA A 18 3.39 -4.15 10.91
C ALA A 18 2.66 -2.84 11.30
N GLY A 19 1.50 -2.91 11.98
CA GLY A 19 0.72 -1.76 12.44
C GLY A 19 -0.79 -1.99 12.38
N VAL A 20 -1.59 -1.01 12.81
CA VAL A 20 -3.05 -1.04 12.63
C VAL A 20 -3.33 -0.94 11.13
N PRO A 21 -3.98 -1.94 10.50
CA PRO A 21 -4.29 -1.88 9.09
C PRO A 21 -5.20 -0.68 8.83
N LEU A 22 -4.81 0.16 7.88
CA LEU A 22 -5.59 1.32 7.50
C LEU A 22 -6.95 0.87 6.95
N THR A 23 -8.03 1.41 7.49
CA THR A 23 -9.38 1.10 7.01
C THR A 23 -9.61 1.73 5.64
N LYS A 24 -10.55 1.16 4.88
CA LYS A 24 -10.96 1.74 3.59
C LYS A 24 -11.37 3.21 3.76
N ASP A 25 -12.13 3.53 4.79
CA ASP A 25 -12.61 4.89 5.03
C ASP A 25 -11.47 5.85 5.37
N PHE A 26 -10.47 5.39 6.14
CA PHE A 26 -9.26 6.18 6.39
C PHE A 26 -8.52 6.49 5.08
N LEU A 27 -8.32 5.49 4.22
CA LEU A 27 -7.65 5.68 2.92
C LEU A 27 -8.44 6.61 1.99
N LEU A 28 -9.77 6.53 2.00
CA LEU A 28 -10.61 7.44 1.24
C LEU A 28 -10.52 8.89 1.75
N GLY A 29 -10.36 9.07 3.07
CA GLY A 29 -10.13 10.37 3.69
C GLY A 29 -8.79 11.02 3.32
N LEU A 30 -7.82 10.26 2.77
CA LEU A 30 -6.55 10.82 2.32
C LEU A 30 -6.66 11.58 0.98
N ARG A 31 -7.77 11.46 0.25
CA ARG A 31 -7.95 12.20 -1.01
C ARG A 31 -8.00 13.70 -0.73
N GLY A 32 -7.06 14.45 -1.30
CA GLY A 32 -7.02 15.91 -1.15
C GLY A 32 -6.27 16.41 0.09
N VAL A 33 -5.65 15.54 0.89
CA VAL A 33 -4.78 15.95 2.02
C VAL A 33 -3.54 16.74 1.54
N GLY A 34 -3.24 16.66 0.24
CA GLY A 34 -2.08 17.28 -0.36
C GLY A 34 -0.80 16.50 -0.04
N TRP A 35 0.26 16.82 -0.78
CA TRP A 35 1.58 16.26 -0.55
C TRP A 35 2.59 17.38 -0.80
N GLY A 36 3.42 17.67 0.20
CA GLY A 36 4.35 18.81 0.18
C GLY A 36 5.68 18.55 -0.50
N ALA A 37 5.88 17.37 -1.10
CA ALA A 37 7.09 17.06 -1.83
C ALA A 37 6.91 17.33 -3.33
N ASP A 38 7.98 17.78 -3.98
CA ASP A 38 8.01 17.88 -5.44
C ASP A 38 8.28 16.49 -6.06
N LEU A 39 7.35 16.05 -6.90
CA LEU A 39 7.49 14.82 -7.69
C LEU A 39 8.70 14.86 -8.63
N GLY A 40 9.08 16.04 -9.11
CA GLY A 40 10.25 16.25 -9.96
C GLY A 40 11.56 15.99 -9.22
N GLU A 41 11.65 16.42 -7.96
CA GLU A 41 12.82 16.20 -7.10
C GLU A 41 12.95 14.72 -6.68
N LEU A 42 11.83 14.02 -6.53
CA LEU A 42 11.80 12.61 -6.11
C LEU A 42 12.02 11.61 -7.25
N ARG A 43 11.97 12.04 -8.52
CA ARG A 43 12.18 11.16 -9.66
C ARG A 43 13.66 11.15 -10.05
N PRO A 44 14.45 10.11 -9.69
CA PRO A 44 15.77 9.95 -10.28
C PRO A 44 15.64 9.77 -11.80
N ALA A 45 16.55 10.37 -12.56
CA ALA A 45 16.49 10.50 -14.03
C ALA A 45 16.43 9.17 -14.81
N ALA A 46 16.53 8.02 -14.15
CA ALA A 46 16.38 6.70 -14.75
C ALA A 46 14.95 6.17 -14.61
N VAL A 47 14.00 6.75 -15.36
CA VAL A 47 12.74 6.05 -15.63
C VAL A 47 13.05 4.98 -16.68
N VAL A 48 13.24 3.73 -16.24
CA VAL A 48 13.11 2.58 -17.13
C VAL A 48 11.65 2.57 -17.58
N SER A 49 11.41 2.88 -18.86
CA SER A 49 10.10 2.71 -19.46
C SER A 49 9.76 1.22 -19.48
N ALA A 50 8.96 0.76 -18.54
CA ALA A 50 8.24 -0.48 -18.72
C ALA A 50 7.18 -0.24 -19.81
N ARG A 51 7.46 -0.72 -21.01
CA ARG A 51 6.52 -0.76 -22.14
C ARG A 51 6.73 -2.09 -22.87
N PRO A 52 5.68 -2.64 -23.48
CA PRO A 52 4.39 -3.08 -22.91
C PRO A 52 4.43 -4.54 -22.44
#